data_AF-A0AAW1C727-F1
#
_entry.id   AF-A0AAW1C727-F1
#
_cell.length_a   1.000
_cell.length_b   1.000
_cell.length_c   1.000
_cell.angle_alpha   90.00
_cell.angle_beta   90.00
_cell.angle_gamma   90.00
#
_symmetry.space_group_name_H-M   'P 1'
#
loop_
_entity.id
_entity.type
_entity.pdbx_description
1 polymer ?
#
loop_
_entity_poly.entity_id
_entity_poly.type
_entity_poly.pdbx_seq_one_letter_code
_entity_poly.pdbx_strand_id
1 'polypeptide(L)'
;MLRPTAVCSLGLCCSNCQYRQQGTVCREKISSCDLPEYCNGTSGHCPEDVHVQDGAMCHDGVYCYHGNCMTHDMQLCFREVNSKGDRFGNCGLKHGIYKKCNPGDILCGRIQCKNIRMPSLEDHSTIIHTSTGINQCWGTDYHPGMKGNDIGAVRDGVPCGNNMMCIEGSCVNVSILKYDCNVTMCHNRGVCNTLKHCHCDVGWAPPDCSNTGYGGSIDSGPPPVTVQAKANMKTSAIAGILCAFCFTIVCTGLVIWFKDGLSNRFGKFQGRVHATKSKDEGIAV
;
A
#
# COMPACT_ATOMS: atom_id res chain seq x y z
N MET A 1 39.44 -12.71 6.02
CA MET A 1 39.19 -12.70 7.49
C MET A 1 38.75 -11.30 7.88
N LEU A 2 37.84 -11.19 8.87
CA LEU A 2 37.38 -9.89 9.37
C LEU A 2 38.49 -9.20 10.17
N ARG A 3 38.51 -7.85 10.14
CA ARG A 3 39.42 -7.05 10.97
C ARG A 3 39.06 -7.21 12.46
N PRO A 4 39.99 -6.95 13.40
CA PRO A 4 39.66 -6.88 14.82
C PRO A 4 38.45 -5.95 15.04
N THR A 5 37.51 -6.38 15.88
CA THR A 5 36.20 -5.75 16.20
C THR A 5 35.13 -5.76 15.10
N ALA A 6 35.44 -6.17 13.87
CA ALA A 6 34.42 -6.32 12.83
C ALA A 6 33.63 -7.63 13.01
N VAL A 7 32.30 -7.54 13.03
CA VAL A 7 31.39 -8.70 13.07
C VAL A 7 30.74 -8.99 11.72
N CYS A 8 30.79 -8.03 10.80
CA CYS A 8 30.33 -8.18 9.42
C CYS A 8 31.22 -7.41 8.44
N SER A 9 31.14 -7.76 7.15
CA SER A 9 31.85 -7.06 6.07
C SER A 9 30.96 -6.66 4.91
N LEU A 10 29.85 -7.37 4.68
CA LEU A 10 28.97 -7.22 3.51
C LEU A 10 27.51 -7.39 3.93
N GLY A 11 26.62 -6.96 3.05
CA GLY A 11 25.16 -7.09 3.21
C GLY A 11 24.48 -5.81 3.69
N LEU A 12 23.17 -5.72 3.43
CA LEU A 12 22.35 -4.53 3.68
C LEU A 12 22.18 -4.22 5.18
N CYS A 13 22.37 -5.22 6.03
CA CYS A 13 22.35 -5.12 7.49
C CYS A 13 23.74 -4.98 8.11
N CYS A 14 24.78 -4.69 7.31
CA CYS A 14 26.10 -4.34 7.80
C CYS A 14 26.35 -2.83 7.64
N SER A 15 26.76 -2.17 8.72
CA SER A 15 27.15 -0.75 8.68
C SER A 15 28.33 -0.52 9.62
N ASN A 16 29.38 0.14 9.14
CA ASN A 16 30.61 0.38 9.91
C ASN A 16 31.20 -0.91 10.53
N CYS A 17 31.17 -2.02 9.77
CA CYS A 17 31.62 -3.35 10.20
C CYS A 17 30.85 -3.94 11.40
N GLN A 18 29.69 -3.37 11.74
CA GLN A 18 28.77 -3.83 12.79
C GLN A 18 27.40 -4.17 12.20
N TYR A 19 26.67 -5.08 12.86
CA TYR A 19 25.28 -5.34 12.50
C TYR A 19 24.43 -4.08 12.73
N ARG A 20 23.54 -3.80 11.78
CA ARG A 20 22.51 -2.77 11.95
C ARG A 20 21.57 -3.18 13.08
N GLN A 21 20.97 -2.19 13.74
CA GLN A 21 20.01 -2.44 14.81
C GLN A 21 18.81 -3.24 14.31
N GLN A 22 18.27 -4.09 15.20
CA GLN A 22 17.05 -4.84 14.90
C GLN A 22 15.92 -3.87 14.51
N GLY A 23 15.14 -4.26 13.50
CA GLY A 23 14.06 -3.42 12.98
C GLY A 23 14.51 -2.37 11.97
N THR A 24 15.80 -2.26 11.67
CA THR A 24 16.25 -1.39 10.56
C THR A 24 15.75 -1.97 9.25
N VAL A 25 14.99 -1.19 8.47
CA VAL A 25 14.53 -1.61 7.14
C VAL A 25 15.75 -1.85 6.26
N CYS A 26 15.87 -3.05 5.72
CA CYS A 26 16.91 -3.39 4.75
C CYS A 26 16.35 -3.53 3.34
N ARG A 27 15.05 -3.81 3.20
CA ARG A 27 14.33 -3.73 1.93
C ARG A 27 12.94 -3.13 2.16
N GLU A 28 12.65 -2.08 1.41
CA GLU A 28 11.33 -1.44 1.40
C GLU A 28 10.41 -2.23 0.47
N LYS A 29 9.13 -2.34 0.84
CA LYS A 29 8.14 -2.91 -0.07
C LYS A 29 7.96 -2.01 -1.31
N ILE A 30 7.84 -2.62 -2.49
CA ILE A 30 7.67 -1.89 -3.76
C ILE A 30 6.23 -1.88 -4.30
N SER A 31 5.36 -2.71 -3.75
CA SER A 31 3.96 -2.80 -4.18
C SER A 31 3.02 -3.14 -3.00
N SER A 32 1.71 -3.17 -3.24
CA SER A 32 0.72 -3.65 -2.26
C SER A 32 0.81 -5.16 -1.98
N CYS A 33 1.42 -5.91 -2.89
CA CYS A 33 1.66 -7.35 -2.76
C CYS A 33 3.04 -7.69 -2.22
N ASP A 34 3.87 -6.69 -1.92
CA ASP A 34 5.21 -6.88 -1.40
C ASP A 34 5.26 -6.52 0.10
N LEU A 35 6.16 -7.18 0.85
CA LEU A 35 6.29 -7.01 2.30
C LEU A 35 7.68 -6.47 2.63
N PRO A 36 7.83 -5.55 3.59
CA PRO A 36 9.17 -5.06 3.97
C PRO A 36 9.94 -6.06 4.83
N GLU A 37 11.27 -6.04 4.72
CA GLU A 37 12.20 -6.81 5.54
C GLU A 37 13.08 -5.93 6.41
N TYR A 38 13.35 -6.46 7.59
CA TYR A 38 14.00 -5.77 8.67
C TYR A 38 15.22 -6.56 9.15
N CYS A 39 16.31 -5.85 9.39
CA CYS A 39 17.50 -6.43 10.00
C CYS A 39 17.15 -7.07 11.35
N ASN A 40 17.68 -8.27 11.60
CA ASN A 40 17.48 -8.99 12.85
C ASN A 40 18.46 -8.58 13.96
N GLY A 41 19.51 -7.82 13.64
CA GLY A 41 20.56 -7.40 14.58
C GLY A 41 21.66 -8.44 14.82
N THR A 42 21.59 -9.60 14.17
CA THR A 42 22.53 -10.72 14.37
C THR A 42 23.22 -11.18 13.08
N SER A 43 22.79 -10.66 11.92
CA SER A 43 23.37 -10.92 10.60
C SER A 43 23.64 -9.63 9.82
N GLY A 44 24.66 -9.67 8.97
CA GLY A 44 24.96 -8.59 8.01
C GLY A 44 24.06 -8.61 6.78
N HIS A 45 23.37 -9.74 6.53
CA HIS A 45 22.45 -9.91 5.41
C HIS A 45 21.01 -9.56 5.82
N CYS A 46 20.26 -8.99 4.88
CA CYS A 46 18.82 -8.85 5.02
C CYS A 46 18.19 -10.26 5.01
N PRO A 47 17.06 -10.49 5.71
CA PRO A 47 16.28 -11.70 5.54
C PRO A 47 15.90 -11.95 4.07
N GLU A 48 15.49 -13.18 3.77
CA GLU A 48 14.97 -13.52 2.45
C GLU A 48 13.76 -12.64 2.09
N ASP A 49 13.69 -12.24 0.82
CA ASP A 49 12.57 -11.46 0.28
C ASP A 49 11.32 -12.33 0.30
N VAL A 50 10.33 -11.92 1.10
CA VAL A 50 9.02 -12.54 1.14
C VAL A 50 7.98 -11.52 0.73
N HIS A 51 6.97 -11.98 -0.01
CA HIS A 51 5.88 -11.14 -0.46
C HIS A 51 4.55 -11.74 -0.03
N VAL A 52 3.45 -11.00 -0.20
CA VAL A 52 2.10 -11.51 0.04
C VAL A 52 1.90 -12.76 -0.82
N GLN A 53 1.30 -13.80 -0.24
CA GLN A 53 1.07 -15.06 -0.92
C GLN A 53 0.35 -14.84 -2.27
N ASP A 54 0.86 -15.50 -3.30
CA ASP A 54 0.29 -15.42 -4.64
C ASP A 54 -1.18 -15.88 -4.65
N GLY A 55 -2.01 -15.10 -5.34
CA GLY A 55 -3.46 -15.29 -5.37
C GLY A 55 -4.22 -14.50 -4.30
N ALA A 56 -3.55 -13.82 -3.36
CA ALA A 56 -4.19 -12.83 -2.52
C ALA A 56 -4.73 -11.67 -3.38
N MET A 57 -5.94 -11.21 -3.09
CA MET A 57 -6.55 -10.11 -3.85
C MET A 57 -5.98 -8.77 -3.39
N CYS A 58 -5.41 -8.00 -4.32
CA CYS A 58 -4.80 -6.69 -4.04
C CYS A 58 -5.66 -5.51 -4.52
N HIS A 59 -6.54 -5.76 -5.49
CA HIS A 59 -7.59 -4.85 -5.95
C HIS A 59 -8.77 -5.71 -6.43
N ASP A 60 -9.95 -5.11 -6.62
CA ASP A 60 -11.10 -5.82 -7.18
C ASP A 60 -10.75 -6.49 -8.52
N GLY A 61 -10.83 -7.82 -8.56
CA GLY A 61 -10.47 -8.65 -9.71
C GLY A 61 -8.97 -8.75 -10.02
N VAL A 62 -8.08 -8.29 -9.14
CA VAL A 62 -6.61 -8.29 -9.35
C VAL A 62 -5.92 -9.01 -8.20
N TYR A 63 -4.96 -9.86 -8.54
CA TYR A 63 -4.33 -10.78 -7.59
C TYR A 63 -2.82 -10.54 -7.53
N CYS A 64 -2.26 -10.77 -6.35
CA CYS A 64 -0.83 -10.78 -6.14
C CYS A 64 -0.18 -11.93 -6.92
N TYR A 65 0.90 -11.60 -7.62
CA TYR A 65 1.74 -12.58 -8.29
C TYR A 65 3.20 -12.12 -8.23
N HIS A 66 4.07 -12.94 -7.62
CA HIS A 66 5.48 -12.62 -7.40
C HIS A 66 5.69 -11.21 -6.80
N GLY A 67 4.91 -10.87 -5.78
CA GLY A 67 4.99 -9.60 -5.08
C GLY A 67 4.53 -8.37 -5.88
N ASN A 68 3.89 -8.56 -7.04
CA ASN A 68 3.37 -7.49 -7.88
C ASN A 68 1.84 -7.45 -7.89
N CYS A 69 1.29 -6.24 -7.93
CA CYS A 69 -0.13 -5.98 -8.19
C CYS A 69 -0.23 -5.10 -9.44
N MET A 70 -0.52 -5.71 -10.60
CA MET A 70 -0.47 -5.02 -11.89
C MET A 70 -1.82 -5.09 -12.62
N THR A 71 -2.16 -4.02 -13.35
CA THR A 71 -3.34 -3.92 -14.20
C THR A 71 -2.99 -3.33 -15.56
N HIS A 72 -3.84 -3.56 -16.57
CA HIS A 72 -3.83 -2.82 -17.82
C HIS A 72 -5.27 -2.57 -18.30
N ASP A 73 -5.51 -1.44 -18.97
CA ASP A 73 -6.87 -1.00 -19.29
C ASP A 73 -7.22 -1.01 -20.79
N MET A 74 -6.52 -1.80 -21.63
CA MET A 74 -6.74 -1.72 -23.08
C MET A 74 -7.03 -3.08 -23.71
N GLN A 75 -8.27 -3.27 -24.20
CA GLN A 75 -8.71 -4.53 -24.82
C GLN A 75 -8.79 -4.48 -26.35
N LEU A 76 -9.08 -3.31 -26.94
CA LEU A 76 -9.43 -3.22 -28.37
C LEU A 76 -8.23 -3.46 -29.29
N CYS A 77 -7.09 -2.82 -29.02
CA CYS A 77 -5.88 -3.00 -29.84
C CYS A 77 -5.29 -4.41 -29.71
N PHE A 78 -5.43 -5.04 -28.54
CA PHE A 78 -4.98 -6.40 -28.32
C PHE A 78 -5.64 -7.37 -29.28
N ARG A 79 -6.96 -7.27 -29.48
CA ARG A 79 -7.71 -8.19 -30.35
C ARG A 79 -7.22 -8.19 -31.81
N GLU A 80 -7.01 -7.01 -32.36
CA GLU A 80 -6.62 -6.86 -33.76
C GLU A 80 -5.14 -7.20 -34.00
N VAL A 81 -4.27 -6.84 -33.06
CA VAL A 81 -2.82 -7.01 -33.23
C VAL A 81 -2.38 -8.42 -32.82
N ASN A 82 -2.80 -8.90 -31.64
CA ASN A 82 -2.33 -10.18 -31.11
C ASN A 82 -2.91 -11.41 -31.84
N SER A 83 -4.01 -11.24 -32.58
CA SER A 83 -4.59 -12.30 -33.43
C SER A 83 -3.81 -12.53 -34.73
N LYS A 84 -2.83 -11.69 -35.06
CA LYS A 84 -1.98 -11.86 -36.25
C LYS A 84 -0.95 -12.98 -36.05
N GLY A 85 -0.34 -13.07 -34.87
CA GLY A 85 0.73 -14.03 -34.60
C GLY A 85 2.03 -13.68 -35.33
N ASP A 86 2.36 -12.39 -35.39
CA ASP A 86 3.58 -11.87 -35.99
C ASP A 86 4.49 -11.24 -34.94
N ARG A 87 5.58 -10.60 -35.37
CA ARG A 87 6.56 -9.94 -34.49
C ARG A 87 5.94 -8.88 -33.56
N PHE A 88 4.83 -8.28 -33.96
CA PHE A 88 4.24 -7.10 -33.33
C PHE A 88 2.95 -7.42 -32.56
N GLY A 89 2.37 -8.60 -32.79
CA GLY A 89 1.25 -9.13 -32.03
C GLY A 89 1.27 -10.66 -31.97
N ASN A 90 1.57 -11.19 -30.79
CA ASN A 90 1.68 -12.62 -30.52
C ASN A 90 1.52 -12.90 -29.02
N CYS A 91 1.36 -14.18 -28.67
CA CYS A 91 1.30 -14.70 -27.30
C CYS A 91 2.59 -15.45 -26.95
N GLY A 92 3.72 -14.84 -27.31
CA GLY A 92 5.04 -15.37 -27.06
C GLY A 92 5.73 -15.95 -28.29
N LEU A 93 7.00 -16.26 -28.10
CA LEU A 93 7.93 -16.74 -29.12
C LEU A 93 8.48 -18.09 -28.67
N LYS A 94 8.19 -19.17 -29.40
CA LYS A 94 8.73 -20.51 -29.10
C LYS A 94 9.52 -21.02 -30.30
N HIS A 95 10.79 -21.36 -30.08
CA HIS A 95 11.71 -21.85 -31.12
C HIS A 95 11.78 -20.93 -32.37
N GLY A 96 11.77 -19.62 -32.16
CA GLY A 96 11.82 -18.63 -33.26
C GLY A 96 10.49 -18.43 -34.01
N ILE A 97 9.41 -19.09 -33.58
CA ILE A 97 8.08 -18.98 -34.18
C ILE A 97 7.17 -18.17 -33.25
N TYR A 98 6.58 -17.11 -33.78
CA TYR A 98 5.60 -16.30 -33.07
C TYR A 98 4.29 -17.09 -32.90
N LYS A 99 3.83 -17.22 -31.66
CA LYS A 99 2.57 -17.89 -31.34
C LYS A 99 1.41 -16.92 -31.57
N LYS A 100 0.55 -17.20 -32.53
CA LYS A 100 -0.74 -16.51 -32.67
C LYS A 100 -1.57 -16.70 -31.40
N CYS A 101 -2.17 -15.62 -30.89
CA CYS A 101 -3.02 -15.70 -29.71
C CYS A 101 -4.37 -16.37 -30.03
N ASN A 102 -4.82 -17.23 -29.12
CA ASN A 102 -6.20 -17.67 -29.11
C ASN A 102 -7.11 -16.55 -28.61
N PRO A 103 -8.41 -16.55 -28.95
CA PRO A 103 -9.35 -15.51 -28.49
C PRO A 103 -9.35 -15.27 -26.97
N GLY A 104 -9.19 -16.32 -26.16
CA GLY A 104 -9.09 -16.21 -24.70
C GLY A 104 -7.76 -15.67 -24.19
N ASP A 105 -6.67 -15.82 -24.95
CA ASP A 105 -5.32 -15.40 -24.58
C ASP A 105 -4.97 -14.00 -25.09
N ILE A 106 -5.86 -13.38 -25.89
CA ILE A 106 -5.58 -12.13 -26.61
C ILE A 106 -5.06 -11.02 -25.69
N LEU A 107 -5.55 -10.94 -24.45
CA LEU A 107 -5.15 -9.93 -23.47
C LEU A 107 -3.78 -10.23 -22.81
N CYS A 108 -3.25 -11.43 -22.99
CA CYS A 108 -1.95 -11.84 -22.44
C CYS A 108 -0.82 -11.83 -23.49
N GLY A 109 -1.09 -11.31 -24.69
CA GLY A 109 -0.11 -11.22 -25.76
C GLY A 109 0.85 -10.05 -25.59
N ARG A 110 1.10 -9.31 -26.68
CA ARG A 110 1.86 -8.07 -26.64
C ARG A 110 1.00 -6.91 -26.17
N ILE A 111 1.59 -6.05 -25.34
CA ILE A 111 1.01 -4.79 -24.86
C ILE A 111 0.71 -3.88 -26.05
N GLN A 112 -0.52 -3.37 -26.09
CA GLN A 112 -0.93 -2.38 -27.08
C GLN A 112 -1.51 -1.14 -26.40
N CYS A 113 -0.99 0.02 -26.77
CA CYS A 113 -1.34 1.31 -26.21
C CYS A 113 -2.07 2.20 -27.22
N LYS A 114 -2.91 3.10 -26.71
CA LYS A 114 -3.44 4.24 -27.46
C LYS A 114 -2.79 5.52 -26.94
N ASN A 115 -2.65 6.53 -27.81
CA ASN A 115 -2.21 7.88 -27.44
C ASN A 115 -0.92 7.90 -26.61
N ILE A 116 0.17 7.36 -27.17
CA ILE A 116 1.45 7.36 -26.47
C ILE A 116 2.14 8.72 -26.55
N ARG A 117 2.84 9.09 -25.49
CA ARG A 117 3.94 10.04 -25.56
C ARG A 117 5.20 9.23 -25.81
N MET A 118 5.94 9.53 -26.88
CA MET A 118 7.14 8.78 -27.26
C MET A 118 8.10 8.61 -26.07
N PRO A 119 8.26 7.39 -25.54
CA PRO A 119 9.24 7.12 -24.50
C PRO A 119 10.65 7.05 -25.09
N SER A 120 11.64 7.36 -24.26
CA SER A 120 13.03 6.98 -24.54
C SER A 120 13.14 5.48 -24.20
N LEU A 121 13.39 4.65 -25.21
CA LEU A 121 13.65 3.22 -25.02
C LEU A 121 15.15 2.94 -25.15
N GLU A 122 15.61 1.86 -24.53
CA GLU A 122 16.99 1.39 -24.65
C GLU A 122 17.31 0.93 -26.09
N ASP A 123 18.60 0.83 -26.41
CA ASP A 123 19.09 0.40 -27.72
C ASP A 123 18.40 -0.89 -28.20
N HIS A 124 18.01 -0.92 -29.48
CA HIS A 124 17.30 -2.01 -30.17
C HIS A 124 15.80 -2.16 -29.92
N SER A 125 15.13 -1.23 -29.23
CA SER A 125 13.66 -1.25 -29.13
C SER A 125 13.00 -0.39 -30.21
N THR A 126 12.04 -0.94 -30.97
CA THR A 126 11.28 -0.16 -31.97
C THR A 126 9.86 0.10 -31.49
N ILE A 127 9.40 1.34 -31.59
CA ILE A 127 7.99 1.70 -31.40
C ILE A 127 7.28 1.56 -32.72
N ILE A 128 6.16 0.86 -32.72
CA ILE A 128 5.41 0.54 -33.94
C ILE A 128 4.00 1.08 -33.82
N HIS A 129 3.62 1.82 -34.85
CA HIS A 129 2.26 2.27 -35.06
C HIS A 129 1.54 1.29 -35.98
N THR A 130 0.46 0.70 -35.50
CA THR A 130 -0.43 -0.17 -36.27
C THR A 130 -1.80 0.48 -36.37
N SER A 131 -2.24 0.77 -37.60
CA SER A 131 -3.61 1.22 -37.86
C SER A 131 -4.52 0.01 -38.03
N THR A 132 -5.54 -0.13 -37.18
CA THR A 132 -6.52 -1.22 -37.23
C THR A 132 -7.93 -0.62 -37.36
N GLY A 133 -8.37 -0.41 -38.60
CA GLY A 133 -9.62 0.28 -38.90
C GLY A 133 -9.59 1.73 -38.43
N ILE A 134 -10.41 2.07 -37.44
CA ILE A 134 -10.46 3.42 -36.81
C ILE A 134 -9.48 3.58 -35.65
N ASN A 135 -8.79 2.53 -35.22
CA ASN A 135 -7.91 2.58 -34.05
C ASN A 135 -6.45 2.75 -34.44
N GLN A 136 -5.77 3.65 -33.73
CA GLN A 136 -4.32 3.80 -33.78
C GLN A 136 -3.72 3.08 -32.56
N CYS A 137 -3.01 2.00 -32.82
CA CYS A 137 -2.42 1.15 -31.80
C CYS A 137 -0.90 1.30 -31.83
N TRP A 138 -0.30 1.37 -30.65
CA TRP A 138 1.13 1.54 -30.47
C TRP A 138 1.66 0.38 -29.64
N GLY A 139 2.73 -0.24 -30.09
CA GLY A 139 3.38 -1.34 -29.37
C GLY A 139 4.88 -1.33 -29.63
N THR A 140 5.55 -2.36 -29.13
CA THR A 140 6.97 -2.61 -29.43
C THR A 140 7.12 -3.94 -30.14
N ASP A 141 8.21 -4.10 -30.88
CA ASP A 141 8.61 -5.40 -31.42
C ASP A 141 9.45 -6.21 -30.44
N TYR A 142 9.47 -7.53 -30.66
CA TYR A 142 10.45 -8.41 -30.04
C TYR A 142 10.88 -9.50 -31.01
N HIS A 143 12.18 -9.73 -31.10
CA HIS A 143 12.75 -10.75 -31.98
C HIS A 143 13.93 -11.46 -31.32
N PRO A 144 14.29 -12.68 -31.77
CA PRO A 144 15.34 -13.49 -31.14
C PRO A 144 16.72 -12.84 -31.02
N GLY A 145 16.97 -11.75 -31.74
CA GLY A 145 18.24 -11.02 -31.72
C GLY A 145 18.32 -9.94 -30.63
N MET A 146 17.20 -9.62 -29.98
CA MET A 146 17.18 -8.67 -28.88
C MET A 146 17.76 -9.32 -27.62
N LYS A 147 18.55 -8.55 -26.88
CA LYS A 147 19.08 -8.96 -25.58
C LYS A 147 18.17 -8.40 -24.49
N GLY A 148 17.83 -9.22 -23.51
CA GLY A 148 16.98 -8.81 -22.39
C GLY A 148 15.53 -9.30 -22.49
N ASN A 149 14.76 -8.94 -21.47
CA ASN A 149 13.36 -9.34 -21.34
C ASN A 149 12.48 -8.55 -22.29
N ASP A 150 11.46 -9.21 -22.83
CA ASP A 150 10.48 -8.57 -23.71
C ASP A 150 9.61 -7.58 -22.92
N ILE A 151 9.98 -6.30 -22.95
CA ILE A 151 9.23 -5.23 -22.30
C ILE A 151 7.84 -5.00 -22.91
N GLY A 152 7.60 -5.52 -24.12
CA GLY A 152 6.34 -5.43 -24.84
C GLY A 152 5.40 -6.60 -24.60
N ALA A 153 5.83 -7.66 -23.90
CA ALA A 153 4.94 -8.73 -23.48
C ALA A 153 4.11 -8.29 -22.26
N VAL A 154 2.84 -8.68 -22.20
CA VAL A 154 2.07 -8.55 -20.96
C VAL A 154 2.73 -9.41 -19.90
N ARG A 155 3.01 -8.79 -18.75
CA ARG A 155 3.65 -9.47 -17.64
C ARG A 155 2.71 -10.49 -17.02
N ASP A 156 3.29 -11.56 -16.50
CA ASP A 156 2.54 -12.51 -15.71
C ASP A 156 1.97 -11.82 -14.46
N GLY A 157 0.80 -12.27 -14.00
CA GLY A 157 0.10 -11.61 -12.89
C GLY A 157 -1.05 -10.72 -13.32
N VAL A 158 -1.02 -10.21 -14.55
CA VAL A 158 -1.97 -9.19 -15.01
C VAL A 158 -3.35 -9.81 -15.28
N PRO A 159 -4.45 -9.19 -14.83
CA PRO A 159 -5.80 -9.72 -15.01
C PRO A 159 -6.22 -9.72 -16.49
N CYS A 160 -6.77 -10.85 -16.95
CA CYS A 160 -7.26 -11.03 -18.33
C CYS A 160 -8.72 -11.46 -18.40
N GLY A 161 -9.39 -11.60 -17.25
CA GLY A 161 -10.78 -12.00 -17.15
C GLY A 161 -11.20 -12.16 -15.69
N ASN A 162 -12.45 -12.51 -15.46
CA ASN A 162 -12.96 -12.73 -14.11
C ASN A 162 -12.29 -13.95 -13.48
N ASN A 163 -11.64 -13.78 -12.31
CA ASN A 163 -10.81 -14.80 -11.67
C ASN A 163 -9.73 -15.39 -12.59
N MET A 164 -9.20 -14.59 -13.52
CA MET A 164 -8.19 -15.01 -14.49
C MET A 164 -7.03 -14.02 -14.59
N MET A 165 -5.85 -14.56 -14.87
CA MET A 165 -4.61 -13.81 -14.99
C MET A 165 -3.73 -14.35 -16.12
N CYS A 166 -2.81 -13.53 -16.61
CA CYS A 166 -1.82 -13.92 -17.58
C CYS A 166 -0.68 -14.70 -16.92
N ILE A 167 -0.34 -15.86 -17.49
CA ILE A 167 0.87 -16.62 -17.20
C ILE A 167 1.43 -17.18 -18.51
N GLU A 168 2.69 -16.87 -18.81
CA GLU A 168 3.42 -17.30 -20.01
C GLU A 168 2.64 -17.02 -21.32
N GLY A 169 1.97 -15.87 -21.37
CA GLY A 169 1.17 -15.46 -22.53
C GLY A 169 -0.15 -16.21 -22.70
N SER A 170 -0.65 -16.89 -21.67
CA SER A 170 -1.95 -17.54 -21.65
C SER A 170 -2.84 -16.99 -20.53
N CYS A 171 -4.13 -16.86 -20.79
CA CYS A 171 -5.11 -16.41 -19.80
C CYS A 171 -5.65 -17.61 -19.03
N VAL A 172 -5.23 -17.73 -17.78
CA VAL A 172 -5.48 -18.91 -16.94
C VAL A 172 -6.24 -18.54 -15.67
N ASN A 173 -6.95 -19.52 -15.09
CA ASN A 173 -7.71 -19.30 -13.86
C ASN A 173 -6.75 -19.15 -12.67
N VAL A 174 -7.00 -18.17 -11.80
CA VAL A 174 -6.18 -17.85 -10.62
C VAL A 174 -6.09 -19.01 -9.63
N SER A 175 -7.05 -19.94 -9.66
CA SER A 175 -7.07 -21.14 -8.80
C SER A 175 -5.83 -22.04 -8.96
N ILE A 176 -5.08 -21.92 -10.06
CA ILE A 176 -3.80 -22.64 -10.25
C ILE A 176 -2.74 -22.22 -9.22
N LEU A 177 -2.83 -21.02 -8.66
CA LEU A 177 -1.92 -20.52 -7.63
C LEU A 177 -2.12 -21.24 -6.29
N LYS A 178 -3.24 -21.97 -6.14
CA LYS A 178 -3.59 -22.73 -4.93
C LYS A 178 -3.49 -21.86 -3.67
N TYR A 179 -4.00 -20.63 -3.77
CA TYR A 179 -4.11 -19.74 -2.62
C TYR A 179 -4.98 -20.39 -1.55
N ASP A 180 -4.38 -20.65 -0.40
CA ASP A 180 -4.98 -21.39 0.72
C ASP A 180 -4.89 -20.64 2.06
N CYS A 181 -4.44 -19.38 2.04
CA CYS A 181 -4.42 -18.56 3.24
C CYS A 181 -5.82 -18.11 3.65
N ASN A 182 -6.26 -18.64 4.79
CA ASN A 182 -7.36 -18.09 5.56
C ASN A 182 -6.84 -17.01 6.51
N VAL A 183 -7.18 -15.74 6.24
CA VAL A 183 -6.73 -14.58 7.03
C VAL A 183 -7.16 -14.62 8.51
N THR A 184 -8.13 -15.46 8.87
CA THR A 184 -8.47 -15.69 10.27
C THR A 184 -7.32 -16.35 11.06
N MET A 185 -6.43 -17.08 10.38
CA MET A 185 -5.20 -17.61 10.99
C MET A 185 -4.26 -16.50 11.47
N CYS A 186 -4.31 -15.34 10.80
CA CYS A 186 -3.62 -14.12 11.22
C CYS A 186 -4.53 -13.22 12.06
N HIS A 187 -5.57 -13.78 12.68
CA HIS A 187 -6.59 -13.08 13.47
C HIS A 187 -7.28 -11.90 12.75
N ASN A 188 -7.25 -11.86 11.42
CA ASN A 188 -7.66 -10.71 10.59
C ASN A 188 -6.86 -9.42 10.88
N ARG A 189 -5.59 -9.56 11.30
CA ARG A 189 -4.67 -8.47 11.66
C ARG A 189 -3.33 -8.62 10.96
N GLY A 190 -3.38 -9.12 9.73
CA GLY A 190 -2.23 -9.42 8.91
C GLY A 190 -2.61 -10.18 7.66
N VAL A 191 -1.58 -10.52 6.88
CA VAL A 191 -1.68 -11.26 5.61
C VAL A 191 -0.70 -12.42 5.62
N CYS A 192 -0.97 -13.48 4.84
CA CYS A 192 0.02 -14.54 4.67
C CYS A 192 1.09 -14.12 3.67
N ASN A 193 2.35 -14.45 3.98
CA ASN A 193 3.45 -14.35 3.03
C ASN A 193 3.59 -15.63 2.18
N THR A 194 4.55 -15.66 1.26
CA THR A 194 4.88 -16.81 0.39
C THR A 194 5.22 -18.10 1.15
N LEU A 195 5.70 -17.99 2.39
CA LEU A 195 6.00 -19.12 3.27
C LEU A 195 4.79 -19.58 4.09
N LYS A 196 3.62 -18.97 3.86
CA LYS A 196 2.35 -19.21 4.57
C LYS A 196 2.39 -18.84 6.06
N HIS A 197 3.32 -17.98 6.45
CA HIS A 197 3.35 -17.38 7.77
C HIS A 197 2.64 -16.01 7.74
N CYS A 198 2.14 -15.58 8.89
CA CYS A 198 1.52 -14.26 8.97
C CYS A 198 2.58 -13.16 8.98
N HIS A 199 2.31 -12.11 8.21
CA HIS A 199 2.89 -10.80 8.34
C HIS A 199 1.86 -9.89 9.00
N CYS A 200 2.09 -9.57 10.26
CA CYS A 200 1.16 -8.86 11.12
C CYS A 200 1.19 -7.35 10.88
N ASP A 201 0.02 -6.75 10.98
CA ASP A 201 -0.14 -5.31 10.99
C ASP A 201 0.57 -4.68 12.19
N VAL A 202 0.95 -3.42 12.04
CA VAL A 202 1.55 -2.64 13.13
C VAL A 202 0.64 -2.67 14.36
N GLY A 203 1.20 -3.07 15.51
CA GLY A 203 0.48 -3.25 16.76
C GLY A 203 0.27 -4.71 17.15
N TRP A 204 0.56 -5.66 16.27
CA TRP A 204 0.39 -7.10 16.50
C TRP A 204 1.69 -7.88 16.29
N ALA A 205 1.88 -8.97 17.02
CA ALA A 205 3.08 -9.79 16.98
C ALA A 205 2.84 -11.07 16.17
N PRO A 206 3.79 -11.50 15.32
CA PRO A 206 3.79 -12.86 14.79
C PRO A 206 3.94 -13.89 15.94
N PRO A 207 3.56 -15.17 15.75
CA PRO A 207 3.33 -15.85 14.45
C PRO A 207 1.90 -15.76 13.90
N ASP A 208 0.90 -15.45 14.72
CA ASP A 208 -0.52 -15.51 14.35
C ASP A 208 -1.26 -14.17 14.50
N CYS A 209 -0.55 -13.10 14.89
CA CYS A 209 -1.12 -11.77 15.12
C CYS A 209 -2.17 -11.71 16.24
N SER A 210 -2.12 -12.65 17.20
CA SER A 210 -3.00 -12.69 18.38
C SER A 210 -2.58 -11.69 19.47
N ASN A 211 -1.27 -11.53 19.67
CA ASN A 211 -0.70 -10.73 20.74
C ASN A 211 -0.27 -9.35 20.24
N THR A 212 -0.18 -8.37 21.14
CA THR A 212 0.32 -7.04 20.80
C THR A 212 1.81 -7.07 20.49
N GLY A 213 2.25 -6.27 19.51
CA GLY A 213 3.62 -6.29 19.03
C GLY A 213 3.95 -5.17 18.05
N TYR A 214 5.13 -5.25 17.46
CA TYR A 214 5.61 -4.22 16.54
C TYR A 214 5.04 -4.39 15.11
N GLY A 215 4.56 -5.57 14.74
CA GLY A 215 4.17 -5.94 13.37
C GLY A 215 5.20 -6.89 12.75
N GLY A 216 5.11 -7.07 11.43
CA GLY A 216 6.07 -7.86 10.66
C GLY A 216 5.80 -9.35 10.74
N SER A 217 6.77 -10.17 10.35
CA SER A 217 6.66 -11.62 10.30
C SER A 217 7.81 -12.31 11.03
N ILE A 218 7.65 -13.60 11.31
CA ILE A 218 8.78 -14.42 11.77
C ILE A 218 9.90 -14.50 10.71
N ASP A 219 9.56 -14.29 9.44
CA ASP A 219 10.52 -14.39 8.32
C ASP A 219 11.19 -13.04 8.01
N SER A 220 10.40 -11.96 7.95
CA SER A 220 10.89 -10.62 7.56
C SER A 220 11.36 -9.78 8.75
N GLY A 221 11.16 -10.25 9.98
CA GLY A 221 11.49 -9.55 11.22
C GLY A 221 10.46 -8.48 11.62
N PRO A 222 10.59 -7.91 12.84
CA PRO A 222 9.72 -6.84 13.30
C PRO A 222 10.16 -5.46 12.77
N PRO A 223 9.24 -4.52 12.54
CA PRO A 223 9.57 -3.14 12.18
C PRO A 223 10.23 -2.36 13.33
N PRO A 224 10.83 -1.19 13.06
CA PRO A 224 11.53 -0.42 14.08
C PRO A 224 10.57 0.11 15.15
N VAL A 225 11.04 0.15 16.40
CA VAL A 225 10.28 0.57 17.61
C VAL A 225 9.59 1.94 17.46
N THR A 226 10.14 2.82 16.62
CA THR A 226 9.64 4.19 16.37
C THR A 226 8.29 4.25 15.65
N VAL A 227 7.83 3.16 15.01
CA VAL A 227 6.54 3.12 14.30
C VAL A 227 5.35 3.17 15.28
N GLN A 228 5.46 2.53 16.46
CA GLN A 228 4.42 2.62 17.50
C GLN A 228 4.32 4.04 18.10
N ALA A 229 5.43 4.76 18.22
CA ALA A 229 5.45 6.10 18.79
C ALA A 229 4.65 7.12 17.94
N LYS A 230 4.69 7.00 16.60
CA LYS A 230 3.97 7.91 15.70
C LYS A 230 2.45 7.65 15.68
N ALA A 231 2.02 6.40 15.78
CA ALA A 231 0.60 6.06 15.85
C ALA A 231 -0.03 6.58 17.16
N ASN A 232 0.65 6.36 18.29
CA ASN A 232 0.20 6.82 19.61
C ASN A 232 0.24 8.35 19.76
N MET A 233 1.20 9.03 19.13
CA MET A 233 1.30 10.50 19.17
C MET A 233 0.13 11.18 18.43
N LYS A 234 -0.36 10.61 17.31
CA LYS A 234 -1.52 11.16 16.59
C LYS A 234 -2.81 11.06 17.39
N THR A 235 -3.08 9.92 18.01
CA THR A 235 -4.26 9.73 18.87
C THR A 235 -4.21 10.58 20.14
N SER A 236 -3.03 10.69 20.77
CA SER A 236 -2.88 11.48 21.99
C SER A 236 -2.98 13.01 21.75
N ALA A 237 -2.53 13.50 20.58
CA ALA A 237 -2.68 14.90 20.21
C ALA A 237 -4.15 15.30 19.96
N ILE A 238 -4.92 14.44 19.29
CA ILE A 238 -6.36 14.69 19.04
C ILE A 238 -7.14 14.70 20.36
N ALA A 239 -6.88 13.75 21.26
CA ALA A 239 -7.50 13.71 22.59
C ALA A 239 -7.16 14.96 23.42
N GLY A 240 -5.89 15.41 23.41
CA GLY A 240 -5.46 16.62 24.11
C GLY A 240 -6.16 17.89 23.60
N ILE A 241 -6.33 18.03 22.29
CA ILE A 241 -7.05 19.16 21.68
C ILE A 241 -8.52 19.15 22.10
N LEU A 242 -9.20 18.00 22.04
CA LEU A 242 -10.60 17.87 22.44
C LEU A 242 -10.81 18.20 23.92
N CYS A 243 -9.94 17.71 24.81
CA CYS A 243 -10.00 18.03 26.24
C CYS A 243 -9.81 19.54 26.50
N ALA A 244 -8.89 20.20 25.78
CA ALA A 244 -8.67 21.63 25.92
C ALA A 244 -9.91 22.45 25.46
N PHE A 245 -10.55 22.07 24.35
CA PHE A 245 -11.79 22.70 23.89
C PHE A 245 -12.95 22.50 24.86
N CYS A 246 -13.11 21.30 25.43
CA CYS A 246 -14.12 21.07 26.46
C CYS A 246 -13.87 21.93 27.69
N PHE A 247 -12.62 22.08 28.12
CA PHE A 247 -12.25 22.89 29.27
C PHE A 247 -12.54 24.38 29.05
N THR A 248 -12.23 24.92 27.86
CA THR A 248 -12.53 26.34 27.55
C THR A 248 -14.03 26.61 27.51
N ILE A 249 -14.84 25.69 26.99
CA ILE A 249 -16.31 25.80 26.99
C ILE A 249 -16.86 25.79 28.42
N VAL A 250 -16.36 24.89 29.27
CA VAL A 250 -16.77 24.83 30.69
C VAL A 250 -16.37 26.12 31.42
N CYS A 251 -15.14 26.59 31.25
CA CYS A 251 -14.66 27.83 31.88
C CYS A 251 -15.47 29.05 31.43
N THR A 252 -15.71 29.20 30.13
CA THR A 252 -16.52 30.30 29.60
C THR A 252 -17.97 30.24 30.08
N GLY A 253 -18.58 29.06 30.10
CA GLY A 253 -19.90 28.84 30.68
C GLY A 253 -19.97 29.21 32.17
N LEU A 254 -18.96 28.83 32.96
CA LEU A 254 -18.87 29.21 34.38
C LEU A 254 -18.73 30.73 34.55
N VAL A 255 -17.89 31.40 33.75
CA VAL A 255 -17.72 32.86 33.80
C VAL A 255 -19.02 33.58 33.47
N ILE A 256 -19.75 33.14 32.44
CA ILE A 256 -21.06 33.69 32.08
C ILE A 256 -22.05 33.48 33.22
N TRP A 257 -22.13 32.27 33.78
CA TRP A 257 -23.00 31.95 34.90
C TRP A 257 -22.71 32.80 36.15
N PHE A 258 -21.43 33.01 36.48
CA PHE A 258 -21.02 33.88 37.58
C PHE A 258 -21.38 35.35 37.31
N LYS A 259 -21.17 35.83 36.08
CA LYS A 259 -21.52 37.19 35.68
C LYS A 259 -23.03 37.43 35.73
N ASP A 260 -23.84 36.49 35.25
CA ASP A 260 -25.30 36.56 35.30
C ASP A 260 -25.83 36.41 36.73
N GLY A 261 -25.20 35.56 37.55
CA GLY A 261 -25.49 35.44 38.97
C GLY A 261 -25.20 36.72 39.75
N LEU A 262 -24.09 37.40 39.46
CA LEU A 262 -23.74 38.71 40.03
C LEU A 262 -24.66 39.82 39.54
N SER A 263 -24.96 39.86 38.23
CA SER A 263 -25.89 40.84 37.64
C SER A 263 -27.30 40.70 38.23
N ASN A 264 -27.81 39.47 38.37
CA ASN A 264 -29.10 39.22 39.03
C ASN A 264 -29.11 39.59 40.52
N ARG A 265 -27.97 39.46 41.23
CA ARG A 265 -27.86 39.95 42.62
C ARG A 265 -27.82 41.48 42.69
N PHE A 266 -27.13 42.15 41.78
CA PHE A 266 -27.09 43.62 41.70
C PHE A 266 -28.43 44.21 41.28
N GLY A 267 -29.14 43.60 40.33
CA GLY A 267 -30.50 44.00 39.95
C GLY A 267 -31.51 43.89 41.10
N LYS A 268 -31.43 42.83 41.91
CA LYS A 268 -32.21 42.71 43.16
C LYS A 268 -31.81 43.74 44.21
N PHE A 269 -30.54 44.17 44.25
CA PHE A 269 -30.07 45.19 45.19
C PHE A 269 -30.57 46.60 44.81
N GLN A 270 -30.47 46.99 43.53
CA GLN A 270 -31.03 48.26 43.05
C GLN A 270 -32.57 48.32 43.17
N GLY A 271 -33.27 47.22 42.90
CA GLY A 271 -34.73 47.15 43.12
C GLY A 271 -35.14 47.34 44.58
N ARG A 272 -34.33 46.84 45.53
CA ARG A 272 -34.54 47.08 46.98
C ARG A 272 -34.26 48.51 47.39
N VAL A 273 -33.23 49.15 46.85
CA VAL A 273 -32.88 50.56 47.16
C VAL A 273 -33.93 51.54 46.62
N HIS A 274 -34.50 51.29 45.43
CA HIS A 274 -35.61 52.11 44.92
C HIS A 274 -36.92 51.93 45.72
N ALA A 275 -37.21 50.71 46.20
CA ALA A 275 -38.38 50.46 47.05
C ALA A 275 -38.27 51.10 48.44
N THR A 276 -37.06 51.27 48.98
CA THR A 276 -36.84 52.04 50.22
C THR A 276 -36.95 53.54 49.99
N LYS A 277 -36.49 54.06 48.85
CA LYS A 277 -36.52 55.50 48.56
C LYS A 277 -37.94 56.05 48.34
N SER A 278 -38.89 55.23 47.85
CA SER A 278 -40.29 55.66 47.71
C SER A 278 -41.11 55.63 49.02
N LYS A 279 -40.56 55.12 50.13
CA LYS A 279 -41.24 55.07 51.43
C LYS A 279 -40.91 56.25 52.35
N ASP A 280 -39.82 56.96 52.11
CA ASP A 280 -39.34 58.06 52.98
C ASP A 280 -39.71 59.47 52.49
N GLU A 281 -40.35 59.64 51.32
CA GLU A 281 -40.83 60.94 50.80
C GLU A 281 -42.36 61.15 50.96
N GLY A 282 -43.01 60.39 51.84
CA GLY A 282 -44.48 60.29 51.89
C GLY A 282 -45.20 60.63 53.20
N ILE A 283 -44.55 61.16 54.26
CA ILE A 283 -45.26 61.58 55.49
C ILE A 283 -44.54 62.76 56.19
N ALA A 284 -44.98 63.98 55.90
CA ALA A 284 -44.93 65.13 56.82
C ALA A 284 -46.04 66.11 56.42
N VAL A 285 -47.14 66.09 57.17
CA VAL A 285 -48.11 67.19 57.32
C VAL A 285 -47.89 67.76 58.72
#